data_AF-A0A6J0I397-F1
#
_entry.id   AF-A0A6J0I397-F1
#
_cell.length_a   1.000
_cell.length_b   1.000
_cell.length_c   1.000
_cell.angle_alpha   90.00
_cell.angle_beta   90.00
_cell.angle_gamma   90.00
#
_symmetry.space_group_name_H-M   'P 1'
#
loop_
_entity.id
_entity.type
_entity.pdbx_description
1 polymer ?
#
loop_
_entity_poly.entity_id
_entity_poly.type
_entity_poly.pdbx_seq_one_letter_code
_entity_poly.pdbx_strand_id
1 'polypeptide(L)'
;MIIKTLSTFRNYIMEFDIGKEFEEDLSGVDDRKCMTTVSWDGDKLLCVQNGEKEGRGWTQWIEGDKMHLEIRACGVMCKQVFKKVQ
;
A
#
# COMPACT_ATOMS: atom_id res chain seq x y z
N MET A 1 4.45 -0.03 11.71
CA MET A 1 3.13 -0.46 11.20
C MET A 1 3.33 -1.74 10.41
N ILE A 2 2.42 -2.71 10.53
CA ILE A 2 2.51 -3.99 9.82
C ILE A 2 1.22 -4.19 9.02
N ILE A 3 1.35 -4.38 7.71
CA ILE A 3 0.24 -4.70 6.81
C ILE A 3 0.53 -6.05 6.15
N LYS A 4 -0.37 -7.01 6.31
CA LYS A 4 -0.26 -8.35 5.70
C LYS A 4 -1.38 -8.54 4.69
N THR A 5 -1.04 -8.54 3.41
CA THR A 5 -1.95 -8.89 2.33
C THR A 5 -1.83 -10.38 2.08
N LEU A 6 -2.89 -11.14 2.43
CA LEU A 6 -2.87 -12.59 2.41
C LEU A 6 -3.75 -13.14 1.29
N SER A 7 -3.25 -14.16 0.60
CA SER A 7 -4.03 -14.93 -0.36
C SER A 7 -3.70 -16.41 -0.25
N THR A 8 -4.46 -17.26 -0.95
CA THR A 8 -4.21 -18.71 -0.97
C THR A 8 -2.93 -19.09 -1.71
N PHE A 9 -2.38 -18.21 -2.55
CA PHE A 9 -1.23 -18.50 -3.40
C PHE A 9 0.03 -17.76 -2.96
N ARG A 10 -0.07 -16.46 -2.72
CA ARG A 10 1.08 -15.61 -2.39
C ARG A 10 0.69 -14.47 -1.46
N ASN A 11 1.56 -14.21 -0.49
CA ASN A 11 1.38 -13.16 0.49
C ASN A 11 2.34 -12.00 0.21
N TYR A 12 1.93 -10.81 0.60
CA TYR A 12 2.75 -9.60 0.56
C TYR A 12 2.70 -8.93 1.93
N ILE A 13 3.86 -8.73 2.55
CA ILE A 13 3.97 -8.22 3.92
C ILE A 13 4.78 -6.93 3.89
N MET A 14 4.20 -5.87 4.43
CA MET A 14 4.86 -4.58 4.63
C MET A 14 5.08 -4.34 6.11
N GLU A 15 6.32 -3.99 6.48
CA GLU A 15 6.68 -3.53 7.81
C GLU A 15 7.49 -2.24 7.67
N PHE A 16 6.98 -1.15 8.25
CA PHE A 16 7.56 0.18 8.08
C PHE A 16 7.21 1.11 9.23
N ASP A 17 8.01 2.16 9.40
CA ASP A 17 7.72 3.27 10.30
C ASP A 17 7.00 4.38 9.53
N ILE A 18 5.95 4.95 10.13
CA ILE A 18 5.22 6.05 9.51
C ILE A 18 6.13 7.29 9.45
N GLY A 19 6.16 7.95 8.30
CA GLY A 19 6.95 9.15 8.03
C GLY A 19 8.43 8.89 7.76
N LYS A 20 8.88 7.62 7.77
CA LYS A 20 10.26 7.26 7.42
C LYS A 20 10.30 6.57 6.06
N GLU A 21 11.23 7.00 5.22
CA GLU A 21 11.51 6.33 3.96
C GLU A 21 12.22 4.99 4.21
N PHE A 22 11.86 3.97 3.44
CA PHE A 22 12.48 2.65 3.49
C PHE A 22 12.60 2.05 2.09
N GLU A 23 13.54 1.11 1.92
CA GLU A 23 13.62 0.30 0.71
C GLU A 23 12.55 -0.79 0.77
N GLU A 24 11.60 -0.74 -0.17
CA GLU A 24 10.52 -1.70 -0.30
C GLU A 24 10.87 -2.72 -1.39
N ASP A 25 11.04 -3.98 -0.98
CA ASP A 25 11.21 -5.11 -1.88
C ASP A 25 9.84 -5.62 -2.34
N LEU A 26 9.55 -5.47 -3.63
CA LEU A 26 8.29 -5.88 -4.27
C LEU A 26 8.44 -7.23 -5.00
N SER A 27 9.43 -8.02 -4.61
CA SER A 27 9.58 -9.41 -5.01
C SER A 27 8.29 -10.18 -4.81
N GLY A 28 7.84 -10.88 -5.86
CA GLY A 28 6.59 -11.62 -5.87
C GLY A 28 5.34 -10.81 -6.25
N VAL A 29 5.44 -9.49 -6.40
CA VAL A 29 4.42 -8.63 -7.02
C VAL A 29 4.83 -8.31 -8.46
N ASP A 30 5.88 -7.51 -8.62
CA ASP A 30 6.43 -7.11 -9.92
C ASP A 30 7.96 -7.14 -9.97
N ASP A 31 8.59 -7.74 -8.93
CA ASP A 31 10.03 -7.99 -8.80
C ASP A 31 10.90 -6.72 -8.92
N ARG A 32 10.37 -5.60 -8.43
CA ARG A 32 11.05 -4.29 -8.36
C ARG A 32 11.40 -3.90 -6.94
N LYS A 33 12.20 -2.84 -6.82
CA LYS A 33 12.47 -2.14 -5.57
C LYS A 33 12.03 -0.69 -5.68
N CYS A 34 11.46 -0.16 -4.60
CA CYS A 34 11.06 1.25 -4.49
C CYS A 34 11.62 1.87 -3.22
N MET A 35 11.85 3.18 -3.26
CA MET A 35 12.01 3.99 -2.05
C MET A 35 10.63 4.47 -1.64
N THR A 36 10.13 3.92 -0.54
CA THR A 36 8.72 4.04 -0.17
C THR A 36 8.58 4.81 1.11
N THR A 37 7.63 5.75 1.15
CA THR A 37 7.27 6.50 2.34
C THR A 37 5.77 6.42 2.55
N VAL A 38 5.37 6.09 3.79
CA VAL A 38 3.97 6.08 4.21
C VAL A 38 3.74 7.16 5.24
N SER A 39 2.75 8.02 5.03
CA SER A 39 2.41 9.14 5.90
C SER A 39 0.92 9.23 6.18
N TRP A 40 0.56 9.97 7.23
CA TRP A 40 -0.83 10.36 7.48
C TRP A 40 -1.19 11.60 6.68
N ASP A 41 -2.34 11.55 6.02
CA ASP A 41 -3.03 12.68 5.41
C ASP A 41 -4.44 12.75 6.02
N GLY A 42 -4.56 13.49 7.11
CA GLY A 42 -5.77 13.49 7.95
C GLY A 42 -6.07 12.11 8.52
N ASP A 43 -7.20 11.53 8.09
CA ASP A 43 -7.68 10.20 8.47
C ASP A 43 -7.23 9.08 7.52
N LYS A 44 -6.42 9.42 6.50
CA LYS A 44 -5.95 8.48 5.47
C LYS A 44 -4.48 8.18 5.63
N LEU A 45 -4.09 6.96 5.29
CA LEU A 45 -2.71 6.59 5.05
C LEU A 45 -2.39 6.77 3.57
N LEU A 46 -1.44 7.65 3.28
CA LEU A 46 -0.90 7.86 1.95
C LEU A 46 0.45 7.14 1.83
N CYS A 47 0.62 6.39 0.76
CA CYS A 47 1.89 5.77 0.41
C CYS A 47 2.36 6.27 -0.96
N VAL A 48 3.63 6.65 -1.03
CA VAL A 48 4.34 7.00 -2.26
C VAL A 48 5.47 6.01 -2.45
N GLN A 49 5.53 5.37 -3.62
CA GLN A 49 6.54 4.37 -3.98
C GLN A 49 7.41 4.95 -5.11
N ASN A 50 8.52 5.59 -4.76
CA ASN A 50 9.42 6.18 -5.75
C ASN A 50 10.28 5.09 -6.40
N GLY A 51 10.23 4.99 -7.73
CA GLY A 51 10.98 4.00 -8.49
C GLY A 51 10.76 4.17 -9.99
N GLU A 52 10.83 3.06 -10.74
CA GLU A 52 10.69 3.07 -12.20
C GLU A 52 9.32 3.57 -12.70
N LYS A 53 8.25 3.37 -11.92
CA LYS A 53 6.88 3.69 -12.33
C LYS A 53 6.44 5.03 -11.75
N GLU A 54 6.06 5.95 -12.63
CA GLU A 54 5.53 7.25 -12.24
C GLU A 54 4.19 7.14 -11.51
N GLY A 55 4.00 8.00 -10.50
CA GLY A 55 2.74 8.06 -9.73
C GLY A 55 2.38 6.77 -9.02
N ARG A 56 3.36 5.91 -8.72
CA ARG A 56 3.15 4.64 -8.01
C ARG A 56 2.91 4.90 -6.52
N GLY A 57 1.87 4.28 -5.98
CA GLY A 57 1.56 4.36 -4.56
C GLY A 57 0.13 3.93 -4.26
N TRP A 58 -0.31 4.18 -3.03
CA TRP A 58 -1.66 3.83 -2.61
C TRP A 58 -2.20 4.78 -1.55
N THR A 59 -3.52 4.79 -1.37
CA THR A 59 -4.20 5.49 -0.28
C THR A 59 -5.15 4.54 0.41
N GLN A 60 -5.05 4.43 1.73
CA GLN A 60 -5.88 3.56 2.55
C GLN A 60 -6.65 4.39 3.58
N TRP A 61 -7.94 4.10 3.76
CA TRP A 61 -8.76 4.76 4.77
C TRP A 61 -9.90 3.85 5.25
N ILE A 62 -10.57 4.25 6.32
CA ILE A 62 -11.66 3.48 6.93
C ILE A 62 -12.98 4.26 6.84
N GLU A 63 -14.04 3.58 6.43
CA GLU A 63 -15.41 4.08 6.46
C GLU A 63 -16.30 3.05 7.16
N GLY A 64 -16.66 3.31 8.43
CA GLY A 64 -17.44 2.38 9.24
C GLY A 64 -16.69 1.06 9.47
N ASP A 65 -17.26 -0.05 8.99
CA ASP A 65 -16.67 -1.40 9.07
C ASP A 65 -15.87 -1.79 7.81
N LYS A 66 -15.63 -0.85 6.90
CA LYS A 66 -14.94 -1.08 5.64
C LYS A 66 -13.57 -0.42 5.63
N MET A 67 -12.59 -1.15 5.14
CA MET A 67 -11.26 -0.65 4.80
C MET A 67 -11.18 -0.49 3.28
N HIS A 68 -10.92 0.74 2.86
CA HIS A 68 -10.81 1.15 1.46
C HIS A 68 -9.34 1.27 1.10
N LEU A 69 -8.98 0.80 -0.09
CA LEU A 69 -7.64 0.88 -0.64
C LEU A 69 -7.70 1.28 -2.11
N GLU A 70 -7.07 2.40 -2.46
CA GLU A 70 -6.88 2.85 -3.83
C GLU A 70 -5.40 2.74 -4.20
N ILE A 71 -5.09 1.91 -5.20
CA ILE A 71 -3.73 1.64 -5.68
C ILE A 71 -3.55 2.34 -7.02
N ARG A 72 -2.42 3.02 -7.20
CA ARG A 72 -2.12 3.85 -8.37
C ARG A 72 -0.78 3.48 -8.96
N ALA A 73 -0.68 3.52 -10.29
CA ALA A 73 0.57 3.46 -11.03
C ALA A 73 0.35 3.96 -12.46
N CYS A 74 1.22 4.82 -12.99
CA CYS A 74 1.18 5.31 -14.37
C CYS A 74 -0.20 5.84 -14.81
N GLY A 75 -0.88 6.58 -13.93
CA GLY A 75 -2.24 7.12 -14.18
C GLY A 75 -3.37 6.09 -14.09
N VAL A 76 -3.08 4.80 -13.90
CA VAL A 76 -4.06 3.73 -13.68
C VAL A 76 -4.44 3.67 -12.20
N MET A 77 -5.72 3.41 -11.92
CA MET A 77 -6.25 3.27 -10.57
C MET A 77 -7.00 1.94 -10.39
N CYS A 78 -6.69 1.24 -9.30
CA CYS A 78 -7.42 0.08 -8.81
C CYS A 78 -8.04 0.41 -7.44
N LYS A 79 -9.27 -0.07 -7.21
CA LYS A 79 -9.99 0.14 -5.95
C LYS A 79 -10.40 -1.19 -5.33
N GLN A 80 -10.07 -1.36 -4.06
CA GLN A 80 -10.42 -2.52 -3.25
C GLN A 80 -11.17 -2.07 -1.99
N VAL A 81 -12.11 -2.89 -1.53
CA VAL A 81 -12.87 -2.66 -0.30
C VAL A 81 -12.94 -3.96 0.48
N PHE A 82 -12.48 -3.93 1.72
CA PHE A 82 -12.45 -5.07 2.62
C PHE A 82 -13.40 -4.81 3.79
N LYS A 83 -14.13 -5.83 4.23
CA LYS A 83 -14.98 -5.74 5.42
C LYS A 83 -14.21 -6.26 6.63
N LYS A 84 -14.26 -5.53 7.75
CA LYS A 84 -13.72 -6.03 9.02
C LYS A 84 -14.52 -7.26 9.45
N VAL A 85 -13.81 -8.35 9.71
CA VAL A 85 -14.35 -9.60 10.26
C VAL A 85 -13.85 -9.77 11.70
N GLN A 86 -14.60 -10.53 12.51
CA GLN A 86 -14.22 -10.87 13.90
C GLN A 86 -13.22 -12.02 13.93
#